data_AF-A0A3M1Y4M4-F1
#
_entry.id   AF-A0A3M1Y4M4-F1
#
_cell.length_a   1.000
_cell.length_b   1.000
_cell.length_c   1.000
_cell.angle_alpha   90.00
_cell.angle_beta   90.00
_cell.angle_gamma   90.00
#
_symmetry.space_group_name_H-M   'P 1'
#
loop_
_entity.id
_entity.type
_entity.pdbx_description
1 polymer ?
#
loop_
_entity_poly.entity_id
_entity_poly.type
_entity_poly.pdbx_seq_one_letter_code
_entity_poly.pdbx_strand_id
1 'polypeptide(L)'
;MTKIEPPPYNIGDGLGWGVKYLWICFNDECSLFVNGWEMMRENYGKTASYRHICFPDNGETGAICVLSYDGLKGQIIEEDEED
;
A
#
# COMPACT_ATOMS: atom_id res chain seq x y z
N MET A 1 -1.13 -1.01 -11.53
CA MET A 1 -0.79 -1.65 -10.23
C MET A 1 0.67 -2.01 -10.28
N THR A 2 1.39 -1.88 -9.17
CA THR A 2 2.83 -2.15 -9.07
C THR A 2 3.06 -3.22 -8.03
N LYS A 3 3.97 -4.15 -8.33
CA LYS A 3 4.34 -5.25 -7.44
C LYS A 3 5.30 -4.73 -6.37
N ILE A 4 5.03 -5.05 -5.12
CA ILE A 4 5.91 -4.71 -4.00
C ILE A 4 6.20 -5.92 -3.12
N GLU A 5 7.34 -5.90 -2.43
CA GLU A 5 7.56 -6.77 -1.29
C GLU A 5 6.59 -6.39 -0.16
N PRO A 6 6.08 -7.37 0.61
CA PRO A 6 5.24 -7.07 1.76
C PRO A 6 6.01 -6.21 2.77
N PRO A 7 5.40 -5.15 3.34
CA PRO A 7 6.06 -4.32 4.34
C PRO A 7 6.62 -5.16 5.50
N PRO A 8 7.82 -4.86 6.00
CA PRO A 8 8.46 -5.65 7.06
C PRO A 8 7.75 -5.55 8.41
N TYR A 9 6.83 -4.59 8.55
CA TYR A 9 6.03 -4.39 9.75
C TYR A 9 4.69 -5.12 9.61
N ASN A 10 4.49 -6.12 10.46
CA ASN A 10 3.22 -6.83 10.56
C ASN A 10 2.34 -6.12 11.61
N ILE A 11 1.29 -5.43 11.16
CA ILE A 11 0.31 -4.81 12.06
C ILE A 11 -0.82 -5.84 12.26
N GLY A 12 -0.74 -6.66 13.31
CA GLY A 12 -1.71 -7.73 13.55
C GLY A 12 -1.26 -8.79 14.55
N ASP A 13 -1.70 -10.03 14.35
CA ASP A 13 -1.45 -11.20 15.22
C ASP A 13 -0.03 -11.81 15.09
N GLY A 14 0.81 -11.24 14.23
CA GLY A 14 2.19 -11.67 14.02
C GLY A 14 2.39 -12.74 12.95
N LEU A 15 1.34 -13.19 12.26
CA LEU A 15 1.45 -14.15 11.14
C LEU A 15 1.94 -13.50 9.83
N GLY A 16 1.93 -12.18 9.79
CA GLY A 16 2.34 -11.37 8.64
C GLY A 16 1.33 -11.37 7.50
N TRP A 17 1.81 -11.07 6.29
CA TRP A 17 0.95 -10.83 5.13
C TRP A 17 0.46 -12.11 4.44
N GLY A 18 1.05 -13.27 4.75
CA GLY A 18 0.68 -14.56 4.15
C GLY A 18 1.02 -14.72 2.67
N VAL A 19 1.60 -13.70 2.03
CA VAL A 19 1.91 -13.67 0.59
C VAL A 19 3.34 -13.20 0.34
N LYS A 20 3.92 -13.56 -0.81
CA LYS A 20 5.29 -13.17 -1.19
C LYS A 20 5.40 -11.76 -1.76
N TYR A 21 4.30 -11.20 -2.25
CA TYR A 21 4.24 -9.87 -2.81
C TYR A 21 2.81 -9.35 -2.74
N LEU A 22 2.66 -8.04 -2.89
CA LEU A 22 1.38 -7.35 -2.95
C LEU A 22 1.32 -6.48 -4.21
N TRP A 23 0.11 -6.23 -4.69
CA TRP A 23 -0.13 -5.23 -5.73
C TRP A 23 -0.63 -3.94 -5.10
N ILE A 24 0.07 -2.83 -5.35
CA ILE A 24 -0.31 -1.50 -4.86
C ILE A 24 -0.62 -0.54 -6.01
N CYS A 25 -1.62 0.32 -5.82
CA CYS A 25 -1.89 1.45 -6.71
C CYS A 25 -1.07 2.68 -6.29
N PHE A 26 -0.12 3.10 -7.15
CA PHE A 26 0.65 4.34 -6.99
C PHE A 26 0.12 5.51 -7.84
N ASN A 27 -1.16 5.48 -8.23
CA ASN A 27 -1.78 6.64 -8.88
C ASN A 27 -2.09 7.70 -7.81
N ASP A 28 -1.25 8.73 -7.73
CA ASP A 28 -1.35 9.82 -6.76
C ASP A 28 -2.53 10.77 -7.03
N GLU A 29 -3.25 10.59 -8.13
CA GLU A 29 -4.46 11.35 -8.48
C GLU A 29 -5.76 10.60 -8.17
N CYS A 30 -5.69 9.34 -7.71
CA CYS A 30 -6.90 8.59 -7.43
C CYS A 30 -7.64 9.10 -6.17
N SER A 31 -8.97 9.07 -6.20
CA SER A 31 -9.82 9.64 -5.14
C SER A 31 -9.59 9.00 -3.77
N LEU A 32 -9.32 7.69 -3.69
CA LEU A 32 -8.99 7.01 -2.44
C LEU A 32 -7.77 7.64 -1.75
N PHE A 33 -6.72 7.93 -2.52
CA PHE A 33 -5.48 8.47 -2.00
C PHE A 33 -5.58 9.98 -1.73
N VAL A 34 -6.16 10.76 -2.64
CA VAL A 34 -6.30 12.21 -2.46
C VAL A 34 -7.22 12.52 -1.26
N ASN A 35 -8.41 11.90 -1.21
CA ASN A 35 -9.39 12.17 -0.15
C ASN A 35 -8.94 11.57 1.19
N GLY A 36 -8.13 10.51 1.18
CA GLY A 36 -7.62 9.88 2.39
C GLY A 36 -6.80 10.83 3.27
N TRP A 37 -6.03 11.75 2.67
CA TRP A 37 -5.26 12.76 3.41
C TRP A 37 -6.15 13.70 4.21
N GLU A 38 -7.22 14.20 3.58
CA GLU A 38 -8.18 15.08 4.23
C GLU A 38 -8.96 14.32 5.32
N MET A 39 -9.46 13.13 5.00
CA MET A 39 -10.22 12.30 5.94
C MET A 39 -9.41 11.97 7.21
N MET A 40 -8.14 11.60 7.06
CA MET A 40 -7.26 11.28 8.20
C MET A 40 -6.93 12.51 9.04
N ARG A 41 -6.77 13.67 8.40
CA ARG A 41 -6.55 14.95 9.08
C ARG A 41 -7.79 15.34 9.90
N GLU A 42 -8.98 15.24 9.32
CA GLU A 42 -10.22 15.72 9.94
C GLU A 42 -10.72 14.82 11.07
N ASN A 43 -10.69 13.51 10.86
CA ASN A 43 -11.25 12.57 11.83
C ASN A 43 -10.25 12.17 12.93
N TYR A 44 -8.94 12.24 12.63
CA TYR A 44 -7.91 11.69 13.52
C TYR A 44 -6.71 12.63 13.75
N GLY A 45 -6.66 13.80 13.11
CA GLY A 45 -5.53 14.72 13.24
C GLY A 45 -4.20 14.13 12.75
N LYS A 46 -4.23 13.19 11.81
CA LYS A 46 -3.03 12.50 11.30
C LYS A 46 -2.72 12.90 9.87
N THR A 47 -1.43 13.09 9.59
CA THR A 47 -0.89 13.16 8.22
C THR A 47 -0.69 11.73 7.71
N ALA A 48 -1.76 11.14 7.19
CA ALA A 48 -1.77 9.81 6.61
C ALA A 48 -2.81 9.73 5.50
N SER A 49 -2.70 8.74 4.61
CA SER A 49 -3.71 8.41 3.62
C SER A 49 -3.74 6.90 3.38
N TYR A 50 -4.44 6.47 2.35
CA TYR A 50 -4.61 5.07 1.97
C TYR A 50 -4.21 4.84 0.52
N ARG A 51 -3.59 3.70 0.23
CA ARG A 51 -3.44 3.17 -1.12
C ARG A 51 -4.27 1.91 -1.29
N HIS A 52 -4.75 1.68 -2.52
CA HIS A 52 -5.43 0.44 -2.86
C HIS A 52 -4.42 -0.72 -2.89
N ILE A 53 -4.75 -1.82 -2.21
CA ILE A 53 -3.97 -3.05 -2.13
C ILE A 53 -4.77 -4.21 -2.73
N CYS A 54 -4.10 -5.12 -3.42
CA CYS A 54 -4.67 -6.35 -3.96
C CYS A 54 -3.74 -7.55 -3.66
N PHE A 55 -4.33 -8.65 -3.16
CA PHE A 55 -3.65 -9.89 -2.83
C PHE A 55 -3.55 -10.80 -4.05
N PRO A 56 -2.37 -11.38 -4.34
CA PRO A 56 -2.15 -12.16 -5.56
C PRO A 56 -2.89 -13.49 -5.59
N ASP A 57 -3.14 -14.12 -4.44
CA ASP A 57 -3.63 -15.49 -4.37
C ASP A 57 -5.12 -15.62 -4.69
N ASN A 58 -5.91 -14.61 -4.31
CA ASN A 58 -7.37 -14.63 -4.39
C ASN A 58 -7.98 -13.37 -5.05
N GLY A 59 -7.16 -12.36 -5.37
CA GLY A 59 -7.63 -11.08 -5.90
C GLY A 59 -8.41 -10.23 -4.91
N GLU A 60 -8.37 -10.57 -3.61
CA GLU A 60 -8.97 -9.76 -2.55
C GLU A 60 -8.32 -8.39 -2.51
N THR A 61 -9.14 -7.35 -2.32
CA THR A 61 -8.68 -5.97 -2.34
C THR A 61 -9.04 -5.23 -1.06
N GLY A 62 -8.29 -4.18 -0.77
CA GLY A 62 -8.51 -3.36 0.40
C GLY A 62 -7.79 -2.03 0.33
N ALA A 63 -7.62 -1.41 1.49
CA ALA A 63 -6.87 -0.18 1.66
C ALA A 63 -5.73 -0.39 2.66
N ILE A 64 -4.53 0.07 2.32
CA ILE A 64 -3.37 0.08 3.21
C ILE A 64 -3.00 1.52 3.56
N CYS A 65 -2.76 1.79 4.84
CA CYS A 65 -2.39 3.12 5.33
C CYS A 65 -0.94 3.48 4.91
N VAL A 66 -0.74 4.72 4.49
CA VAL A 66 0.57 5.31 4.17
C VAL A 66 0.75 6.64 4.90
N LEU A 67 1.96 6.91 5.37
CA LEU A 67 2.28 8.11 6.17
C LEU A 67 2.95 9.22 5.34
N SER A 68 3.24 8.96 4.07
CA SER A 68 3.78 9.92 3.11
C SER A 68 3.35 9.55 1.69
N TYR A 69 3.55 10.46 0.73
CA TYR A 69 3.37 10.17 -0.69
C TYR A 69 4.25 9.02 -1.17
N ASP A 70 5.45 8.88 -0.61
CA ASP A 70 6.38 7.81 -0.97
C ASP A 70 6.22 6.54 -0.12
N GLY A 71 5.21 6.50 0.75
CA GLY A 71 4.88 5.31 1.51
C GLY A 71 4.71 4.12 0.58
N LEU A 72 5.39 3.01 0.91
CA LEU A 72 5.47 1.75 0.17
C LEU A 72 6.34 1.76 -1.10
N LYS A 73 6.82 2.91 -1.59
CA LYS A 73 7.64 2.95 -2.82
C LYS A 73 9.01 2.28 -2.65
N GLY A 74 9.57 2.28 -1.43
CA GLY A 74 10.82 1.57 -1.13
C GLY A 74 10.71 0.05 -1.10
N GLN A 75 9.51 -0.51 -1.30
CA GLN A 75 9.26 -1.95 -1.40
C GLN A 75 9.00 -2.38 -2.84
N ILE A 76 9.02 -1.46 -3.81
CA ILE A 76 8.79 -1.79 -5.22
C ILE A 76 9.81 -2.84 -5.66
N ILE A 77 9.31 -3.94 -6.23
CA ILE A 77 10.14 -4.97 -6.83
C ILE A 77 10.50 -4.47 -8.22
N GLU A 78 11.77 -4.13 -8.43
CA GLU A 78 12.32 -3.91 -9.77
C GLU A 78 12.39 -5.27 -10.47
N GLU A 79 11.79 -5.39 -11.65
CA GLU A 79 11.99 -6.56 -12.49
C GLU A 79 13.31 -6.33 -13.23
N ASP A 80 14.31 -7.16 -12.95
CA ASP A 80 15.53 -7.20 -13.76
C ASP A 80 15.11 -7.54 -15.19
N GLU A 81 15.34 -6.64 -16.16
CA GLU A 81 15.27 -6.99 -17.57
C GLU A 81 16.31 -8.11 -17.80
N GLU A 82 15.87 -9.36 -17.92
CA GLU A 82 16.71 -10.46 -18.36
C GLU A 82 17.20 -10.15 -19.79
N ASP A 83 18.46 -9.70 -19.92
CA ASP A 83 19.23 -9.62 -21.17
C ASP A 83 19.49 -11.01 -21.79
#